data_AF-A0AAJ6EC33-F1
#
_entry.id   AF-A0AAJ6EC33-F1
#
_cell.length_a   1.000
_cell.length_b   1.000
_cell.length_c   1.000
_cell.angle_alpha   90.00
_cell.angle_beta   90.00
_cell.angle_gamma   90.00
#
_symmetry.space_group_name_H-M   'P 1'
#
loop_
_entity.id
_entity.type
_entity.pdbx_description
1 polymer ?
#
loop_
_entity_poly.entity_id
_entity_poly.type
_entity_poly.pdbx_seq_one_letter_code
_entity_poly.pdbx_strand_id
1 'polypeptide(L)' 'MLDEDLARIRAHRNNIHRYRRLLRTKLSELERQFIERRLAEEQTALQALASETFPVAFPLPKADPASLEAKP' A
#
# COMPACT_ATOMS: atom_id res chain seq x y z
N MET A 1 20.35 2.93 -11.20
CA MET A 1 19.35 3.96 -10.83
C MET A 1 17.94 3.38 -10.87
N LEU A 2 17.39 2.99 -12.03
CA LEU A 2 16.06 2.35 -12.09
C LEU A 2 15.93 1.05 -11.27
N ASP A 3 16.97 0.21 -11.23
CA ASP A 3 16.97 -1.02 -10.44
C ASP A 3 16.93 -0.76 -8.92
N GLU A 4 17.54 0.33 -8.46
CA GLU A 4 17.49 0.73 -7.05
C GLU A 4 16.10 1.23 -6.67
N ASP A 5 15.45 2.01 -7.53
CA ASP A 5 14.09 2.50 -7.29
C ASP A 5 13.09 1.33 -7.31
N LEU A 6 13.25 0.38 -8.23
CA LEU A 6 12.48 -0.87 -8.25
C LEU A 6 12.73 -1.70 -6.98
N ALA A 7 13.97 -1.79 -6.51
CA ALA A 7 14.30 -2.49 -5.27
C ALA A 7 13.64 -1.80 -4.05
N ARG A 8 13.64 -0.47 -3.98
CA ARG A 8 12.95 0.31 -2.94
C ARG A 8 11.44 0.12 -3.00
N ILE A 9 10.82 0.20 -4.18
CA ILE A 9 9.38 -0.03 -4.35
C ILE A 9 9.00 -1.43 -3.86
N ARG A 10 9.79 -2.47 -4.20
CA ARG A 10 9.58 -3.84 -3.71
C ARG A 10 9.74 -3.93 -2.19
N ALA A 11 10.73 -3.27 -1.61
CA ALA A 11 10.96 -3.24 -0.17
C ALA A 11 9.77 -2.59 0.57
N HIS A 12 9.32 -1.41 0.15
CA HIS A 12 8.17 -0.74 0.73
C HIS A 12 6.89 -1.58 0.64
N ARG A 13 6.65 -2.23 -0.51
CA ARG A 13 5.51 -3.14 -0.68
C ARG A 13 5.58 -4.33 0.29
N ASN A 14 6.74 -4.94 0.44
CA ASN A 14 6.94 -6.04 1.39
C ASN A 14 6.73 -5.59 2.85
N ASN A 15 7.23 -4.41 3.21
CA ASN A 15 7.04 -3.82 4.54
C ASN A 15 5.55 -3.57 4.82
N ILE A 16 4.82 -2.99 3.86
CA ILE A 16 3.37 -2.76 3.94
C ILE A 16 2.62 -4.09 4.18
N HIS A 17 2.93 -5.13 3.40
CA HIS A 17 2.32 -6.44 3.58
C HIS A 17 2.64 -7.03 4.97
N ARG A 18 3.87 -6.88 5.45
CA ARG A 18 4.29 -7.34 6.77
C ARG A 18 3.55 -6.61 7.90
N TYR A 19 3.46 -5.29 7.82
CA TYR A 19 2.74 -4.48 8.82
C TYR A 19 1.25 -4.78 8.83
N ARG A 20 0.61 -4.93 7.66
CA ARG A 20 -0.80 -5.38 7.58
C ARG A 20 -1.00 -6.75 8.22
N ARG A 21 -0.05 -7.68 8.08
CA ARG A 21 -0.11 -8.98 8.74
C ARG A 21 0.07 -8.86 10.26
N LEU A 22 0.98 -7.99 10.73
CA LEU A 22 1.17 -7.72 12.15
C LEU A 22 -0.10 -7.13 12.79
N LEU A 23 -0.80 -6.22 12.10
CA LEU A 23 -2.04 -5.63 12.63
C LEU A 23 -3.17 -6.66 12.86
N ARG A 24 -3.06 -7.86 12.28
CA ARG A 24 -3.99 -8.98 12.48
C ARG A 24 -3.61 -9.86 13.68
N THR A 25 -2.45 -9.65 14.31
CA THR A 25 -2.04 -10.38 15.51
C THR A 25 -2.43 -9.63 16.78
N LYS A 26 -2.27 -10.27 17.94
CA LYS A 26 -2.43 -9.59 19.23
C LYS A 26 -1.27 -8.61 19.42
N LEU A 27 -1.60 -7.33 19.51
CA LEU A 27 -0.67 -6.21 19.72
C LEU A 27 -1.24 -5.34 20.84
N SER A 28 -0.36 -4.75 21.63
CA SER A 28 -0.74 -3.65 22.52
C SER A 28 -1.16 -2.41 21.71
N GLU A 29 -1.88 -1.50 22.36
CA GLU A 29 -2.31 -0.24 21.76
C GLU A 29 -1.12 0.59 21.27
N LEU A 30 -0.03 0.62 22.04
CA LEU A 30 1.21 1.32 21.68
C LEU A 30 1.86 0.71 20.43
N GLU A 31 1.96 -0.61 20.37
CA GLU A 31 2.51 -1.32 19.21
C GLU A 31 1.64 -1.10 17.97
N ARG A 32 0.32 -1.14 18.13
CA ARG A 32 -0.64 -0.86 17.05
C ARG A 32 -0.45 0.54 16.49
N GLN A 33 -0.42 1.57 17.34
CA GLN A 33 -0.22 2.96 16.91
C GLN A 33 1.13 3.15 16.22
N PHE A 34 2.19 2.51 16.75
CA PHE A 34 3.50 2.53 16.12
C PHE A 34 3.46 1.91 14.71
N ILE A 35 2.84 0.73 14.57
CA ILE A 35 2.74 0.02 13.29
C ILE A 35 1.87 0.79 12.30
N GLU A 36 0.76 1.39 12.73
CA GLU A 36 -0.12 2.19 11.87
C GLU A 36 0.59 3.45 11.36
N ARG A 37 1.32 4.15 12.23
CA ARG A 37 2.17 5.28 11.81
C ARG A 37 3.22 4.85 10.79
N ARG A 38 3.96 3.77 11.09
CA ARG A 38 4.97 3.22 10.15
C ARG A 38 4.33 2.79 8.84
N LEU A 39 3.15 2.20 8.86
CA LEU A 39 2.42 1.79 7.67
C LEU A 39 2.00 2.99 6.80
N ALA A 40 1.64 4.13 7.40
CA ALA A 40 1.35 5.36 6.68
C ALA A 40 2.61 5.96 6.04
N GLU A 41 3.74 5.96 6.76
CA GLU A 41 5.03 6.42 6.25
C GLU A 41 5.48 5.59 5.03
N GLU A 42 5.41 4.25 5.10
CA GLU A 42 5.79 3.38 3.98
C GLU A 42 4.88 3.56 2.75
N GLN A 43 3.56 3.77 2.96
CA GLN A 43 2.64 4.06 1.85
C GLN A 43 2.94 5.39 1.18
N THR A 44 3.27 6.42 1.96
CA THR A 44 3.63 7.74 1.43
C THR A 44 4.95 7.67 0.65
N ALA A 45 5.96 6.98 1.18
CA ALA A 45 7.22 6.76 0.50
C ALA A 45 7.04 5.99 -0.81
N LEU A 46 6.21 4.94 -0.82
CA LEU A 46 5.88 4.21 -2.03
C LEU A 46 5.16 5.08 -3.05
N GLN A 47 4.22 5.93 -2.63
CA GLN A 47 3.51 6.85 -3.54
C GLN A 47 4.44 7.91 -4.13
N ALA A 48 5.36 8.46 -3.34
CA ALA A 48 6.37 9.41 -3.83
C ALA A 48 7.28 8.74 -4.87
N LEU A 49 7.85 7.57 -4.54
CA LEU A 49 8.68 6.80 -5.47
C LEU A 49 7.92 6.35 -6.72
N ALA A 50 6.67 5.93 -6.58
CA ALA A 50 5.85 5.57 -7.72
C ALA A 50 5.57 6.77 -8.64
N SER A 51 5.32 7.95 -8.06
CA SER A 51 5.09 9.18 -8.83
C SER A 51 6.36 9.64 -9.56
N GLU A 52 7.52 9.45 -8.93
CA GLU A 52 8.83 9.78 -9.51
C GLU A 52 9.28 8.78 -10.58
N THR A 53 9.12 7.47 -10.34
CA THR A 53 9.58 6.39 -11.24
C THR A 53 8.57 6.07 -12.34
N PHE A 54 7.27 6.20 -12.07
CA PHE A 54 6.19 5.89 -13.00
C PHE A 54 5.13 7.00 -12.99
N PRO A 55 5.23 8.03 -13.85
CA PRO A 55 4.17 9.04 -13.99
C PRO A 55 2.83 8.47 -14.49
N VAL A 56 2.71 7.16 -14.69
CA VAL A 56 1.46 6.48 -15.02
C VAL A 56 0.69 6.27 -13.72
N ALA A 57 -0.12 7.26 -13.36
CA ALA A 57 -1.28 7.06 -12.52
C ALA A 57 -2.08 5.90 -13.12
N PHE A 58 -2.00 4.72 -12.53
CA PHE A 58 -3.00 3.69 -12.75
C PHE A 58 -4.24 4.17 -12.01
N PRO A 59 -5.29 4.69 -12.68
CA PRO A 59 -6.58 4.69 -12.03
C PRO A 59 -6.87 3.23 -11.71
N LEU A 60 -6.91 2.88 -10.42
CA LEU A 60 -7.67 1.69 -10.04
C LEU A 60 -9.02 1.83 -10.77
N PRO A 61 -9.47 0.81 -11.52
CA PRO A 61 -10.84 0.83 -12.01
C PRO A 61 -11.68 1.05 -10.76
N LYS A 62 -12.37 2.19 -10.68
CA LYS A 62 -13.47 2.34 -9.73
C LYS A 62 -14.34 1.12 -10.01
N ALA A 63 -14.48 0.24 -9.03
CA ALA A 63 -15.49 -0.78 -9.11
C ALA A 63 -16.80 -0.01 -9.19
N ASP A 64 -17.34 0.11 -10.40
CA ASP A 64 -18.65 0.71 -10.60
C ASP A 64 -19.64 -0.17 -9.83
N PRO A 65 -20.34 0.36 -8.82
CA PRO A 65 -21.34 -0.40 -8.07
C PRO A 65 -22.54 -0.81 -8.95
N ALA A 66 -22.57 -0.41 -10.22
CA ALA A 66 -23.64 -0.71 -11.17
C ALA A 66 -23.59 -2.13 -11.76
N SER A 67 -22.52 -2.91 -11.55
CA SER A 67 -22.44 -4.27 -12.12
C SER A 67 -23.12 -5.37 -11.28
N LEU A 68 -23.85 -5.00 -10.22
CA LEU A 68 -24.56 -5.92 -9.32
C LEU A 68 -26.08 -5.98 -9.52
N GLU A 69 -26.63 -5.29 -10.52
CA GLU A 69 -28.04 -5.43 -10.91
C GLU A 69 -28.19 -5.78 -12.38
N ALA A 70 -28.11 -7.07 -12.68
CA ALA A 70 -28.85 -7.66 -13.79
C ALA A 70 -29.06 -9.15 -13.49
N LYS A 71 -30.10 -9.43 -12.70
CA LYS A 71 -30.93 -10.63 -12.88
C LYS A 71 -32.07 -10.24 -13.84
N PRO A 72 -32.60 -11.15 -14.66
CA PRO A 72 -33.07 -12.47 -14.26
C PRO A 72 -32.32 -13.66 -14.87
#